data_AF-A0A1E4M784-F1
#
_entry.id   AF-A0A1E4M784-F1
#
_cell.length_a   1.000
_cell.length_b   1.000
_cell.length_c   1.000
_cell.angle_alpha   90.00
_cell.angle_beta   90.00
_cell.angle_gamma   90.00
#
_symmetry.space_group_name_H-M   'P 1'
#
loop_
_entity.id
_entity.type
_entity.pdbx_description
1 polymer ?
#
loop_
_entity_poly.entity_id
_entity_poly.type
_entity_poly.pdbx_seq_one_letter_code
_entity_poly.pdbx_strand_id
1 'polypeptide(L)'
;MLLGVTSALGVFVGAWAAILPDSFYASFPGLGLGPWVAVDGPYNEHLVRDVGALYLALAAAGVYAALSPTIQAGRAVGIAWLVFSVPHLAYHLEHLEGLDPLNAVAEIVSLSSTIVLAVPLLTTPRKKKEQGK
;
A
#
# COMPACT_ATOMS: atom_id res chain seq x y z
N MET A 1 0.94 12.53 -10.01
CA MET A 1 1.38 11.19 -10.46
C MET A 1 1.58 10.27 -9.26
N LEU A 2 2.57 10.51 -8.37
CA LEU A 2 2.83 9.63 -7.21
C LEU A 2 1.61 9.37 -6.32
N LEU A 3 0.87 10.42 -5.91
CA LEU A 3 -0.37 10.25 -5.14
C LEU A 3 -1.42 9.40 -5.88
N GLY A 4 -1.46 9.46 -7.21
CA GLY A 4 -2.36 8.63 -8.01
C GLY A 4 -1.93 7.17 -8.00
N VAL A 5 -0.62 6.90 -8.11
CA VAL A 5 -0.06 5.55 -8.04
C VAL A 5 -0.29 4.93 -6.67
N THR A 6 0.02 5.65 -5.58
CA THR A 6 -0.20 5.12 -4.22
C THR A 6 -1.69 4.94 -3.92
N SER A 7 -2.56 5.82 -4.43
CA SER A 7 -4.01 5.63 -4.30
C SER A 7 -4.51 4.41 -5.07
N ALA A 8 -4.01 4.18 -6.29
CA ALA A 8 -4.38 3.00 -7.08
C ALA A 8 -3.94 1.70 -6.39
N LEU A 9 -2.74 1.68 -5.81
CA LEU A 9 -2.28 0.55 -4.98
C LEU A 9 -3.19 0.32 -3.77
N GLY A 10 -3.54 1.39 -3.04
CA GLY A 10 -4.46 1.30 -1.90
C GLY A 10 -5.85 0.82 -2.29
N VAL A 11 -6.38 1.22 -3.46
CA VAL A 11 -7.65 0.67 -3.97
C VAL A 11 -7.51 -0.80 -4.34
N PHE A 12 -6.44 -1.20 -5.03
CA PHE A 12 -6.23 -2.58 -5.45
C PHE A 12 -6.20 -3.54 -4.26
N VAL A 13 -5.33 -3.27 -3.28
CA VAL A 13 -5.22 -4.11 -2.07
C VAL A 13 -6.47 -3.97 -1.21
N GLY A 14 -6.88 -2.72 -0.96
CA GLY A 14 -7.96 -2.39 -0.04
C GLY A 14 -9.31 -2.94 -0.45
N ALA A 15 -9.69 -2.77 -1.73
CA ALA A 15 -10.97 -3.26 -2.23
C ALA A 15 -11.03 -4.79 -2.23
N TRP A 16 -9.93 -5.47 -2.60
CA TRP A 16 -9.90 -6.93 -2.61
C TRP A 16 -10.04 -7.49 -1.18
N ALA A 17 -9.21 -7.02 -0.25
CA ALA A 17 -9.27 -7.47 1.15
C ALA A 17 -10.59 -7.11 1.85
N ALA A 18 -11.18 -5.94 1.54
CA ALA A 18 -12.42 -5.50 2.18
C ALA A 18 -13.68 -6.19 1.60
N ILE A 19 -13.71 -6.50 0.31
CA ILE A 19 -14.94 -7.00 -0.36
C ILE A 19 -14.91 -8.53 -0.48
N LEU A 20 -13.75 -9.11 -0.76
CA LEU A 20 -13.55 -10.55 -1.00
C LEU A 20 -12.44 -11.10 -0.09
N PRO A 21 -12.59 -11.04 1.25
CA PRO A 21 -11.52 -11.34 2.20
C PRO A 21 -11.01 -12.79 2.09
N ASP A 22 -11.91 -13.77 1.86
CA ASP A 22 -11.52 -15.18 1.67
C ASP A 22 -10.61 -15.35 0.43
N SER A 23 -10.95 -14.68 -0.67
CA SER A 23 -10.17 -14.73 -1.91
C SER A 23 -8.85 -13.99 -1.76
N PHE A 24 -8.84 -12.86 -1.06
CA PHE A 24 -7.61 -12.13 -0.77
C PHE A 24 -6.66 -12.99 0.05
N TYR A 25 -7.14 -13.57 1.14
CA TYR A 25 -6.37 -14.47 2.00
C TYR A 25 -5.78 -15.65 1.19
N ALA A 26 -6.61 -16.31 0.38
CA ALA A 26 -6.22 -17.53 -0.32
C ALA A 26 -5.37 -17.30 -1.58
N SER A 27 -5.29 -16.07 -2.12
CA SER A 27 -4.73 -15.87 -3.47
C SER A 27 -3.92 -14.59 -3.66
N PHE A 28 -3.82 -13.70 -2.67
CA PHE A 28 -2.99 -12.51 -2.79
C PHE A 28 -1.50 -12.90 -2.98
N PRO A 29 -0.77 -12.23 -3.91
CA PRO A 29 -1.12 -11.03 -4.68
C PRO A 29 -1.76 -11.30 -6.05
N GLY A 30 -2.00 -12.57 -6.40
CA GLY A 30 -2.46 -13.00 -7.71
C GLY A 30 -1.33 -13.13 -8.74
N LEU A 31 -1.69 -13.20 -10.03
CA LEU A 31 -0.76 -13.26 -11.17
C LEU A 31 0.24 -14.45 -11.13
N GLY A 32 -0.15 -15.56 -10.51
CA GLY A 32 0.70 -16.76 -10.37
C GLY A 32 1.71 -16.67 -9.21
N LEU A 33 1.64 -15.63 -8.39
CA LEU A 33 2.34 -15.51 -7.12
C LEU A 33 1.37 -15.79 -5.96
N GLY A 34 1.92 -16.13 -4.80
CA GLY A 34 1.17 -16.37 -3.57
C GLY A 34 0.98 -17.86 -3.22
N PRO A 35 0.19 -18.12 -2.17
CA PRO A 35 -0.51 -17.13 -1.33
C PRO A 35 0.42 -16.50 -0.28
N TRP A 36 0.60 -15.19 -0.29
CA TRP A 36 1.45 -14.49 0.70
C TRP A 36 0.77 -14.32 2.05
N VAL A 37 -0.56 -14.16 2.06
CA VAL A 37 -1.30 -13.93 3.31
C VAL A 37 -1.55 -15.23 4.07
N ALA A 38 -1.91 -16.30 3.35
CA ALA A 38 -2.25 -17.58 3.98
C ALA A 38 -1.07 -18.32 4.61
N VAL A 39 0.18 -17.98 4.24
CA VAL A 39 1.37 -18.61 4.86
C VAL A 39 1.64 -18.09 6.26
N ASP A 40 1.19 -16.87 6.58
CA ASP A 40 1.56 -16.16 7.81
C ASP A 40 0.67 -16.54 9.01
N GLY A 41 -0.45 -17.24 8.78
CA GLY A 41 -1.29 -17.73 9.86
C GLY A 41 -2.71 -18.11 9.45
N PRO A 42 -3.52 -18.62 10.39
CA PRO A 42 -4.90 -19.00 10.12
C PRO A 42 -5.78 -17.81 9.73
N TYR A 43 -6.76 -18.06 8.87
CA TYR A 43 -7.68 -17.04 8.40
C TYR A 43 -8.43 -16.33 9.54
N ASN A 44 -8.43 -15.00 9.48
CA ASN A 44 -9.23 -14.13 10.34
C ASN A 44 -9.88 -13.04 9.48
N GLU A 45 -11.18 -13.18 9.21
CA GLU A 45 -11.92 -12.25 8.35
C GLU A 45 -11.84 -10.80 8.85
N HIS A 46 -11.93 -10.59 10.16
CA HIS A 46 -11.89 -9.25 10.73
C HIS A 46 -10.55 -8.56 10.45
N LEU A 47 -9.44 -9.26 10.68
CA LEU A 47 -8.10 -8.72 10.41
C LEU A 47 -7.87 -8.45 8.92
N VAL A 48 -8.31 -9.34 8.03
CA VAL A 48 -8.21 -9.12 6.58
C VAL A 48 -9.02 -7.90 6.14
N ARG A 49 -10.24 -7.74 6.66
CA ARG A 49 -11.07 -6.57 6.37
C ARG A 49 -10.50 -5.28 6.96
N ASP A 50 -9.88 -5.32 8.14
CA ASP A 50 -9.21 -4.17 8.74
C ASP A 50 -8.03 -3.69 7.89
N VAL A 51 -7.21 -4.62 7.38
CA VAL A 51 -6.16 -4.31 6.40
C VAL A 51 -6.78 -3.69 5.14
N GLY A 52 -7.88 -4.26 4.65
CA GLY A 52 -8.63 -3.70 3.53
C GLY A 52 -9.06 -2.24 3.76
N ALA A 53 -9.67 -1.97 4.92
CA ALA A 53 -10.13 -0.65 5.32
C ALA A 53 -8.96 0.35 5.47
N LEU A 54 -7.82 -0.09 6.02
CA LEU A 54 -6.61 0.73 6.15
C LEU A 54 -6.09 1.18 4.77
N TYR A 55 -5.96 0.27 3.81
CA TYR A 55 -5.52 0.61 2.46
C TYR A 55 -6.52 1.51 1.72
N LEU A 56 -7.84 1.30 1.91
CA LEU A 56 -8.87 2.19 1.36
C LEU A 56 -8.80 3.59 1.99
N ALA A 57 -8.51 3.70 3.29
CA ALA A 57 -8.34 4.99 3.96
C ALA A 57 -7.11 5.74 3.41
N LEU A 58 -5.98 5.05 3.22
CA LEU A 58 -4.78 5.61 2.57
C LEU A 58 -5.07 6.06 1.14
N ALA A 59 -5.86 5.29 0.38
CA ALA A 59 -6.27 5.66 -0.97
C ALA A 59 -7.17 6.89 -0.98
N ALA A 60 -8.19 6.95 -0.13
CA ALA A 60 -9.09 8.10 -0.01
C ALA A 60 -8.32 9.38 0.38
N ALA A 61 -7.41 9.28 1.34
CA ALA A 61 -6.53 10.38 1.73
C ALA A 61 -5.60 10.81 0.58
N GLY A 62 -5.07 9.84 -0.18
CA GLY A 62 -4.24 10.09 -1.37
C GLY A 62 -4.99 10.84 -2.48
N VAL A 63 -6.23 10.44 -2.76
CA VAL A 63 -7.12 11.13 -3.70
C VAL A 63 -7.38 12.57 -3.22
N TYR A 64 -7.73 12.74 -1.95
CA TYR A 64 -7.93 14.06 -1.38
C TYR A 64 -6.67 14.94 -1.48
N ALA A 65 -5.49 14.39 -1.16
CA ALA A 65 -4.22 15.11 -1.27
C ALA A 65 -3.87 15.48 -2.73
N ALA A 66 -4.24 14.63 -3.70
CA ALA A 66 -4.02 14.93 -5.12
C ALA A 66 -4.86 16.13 -5.58
N LEU A 67 -6.09 16.24 -5.07
CA LEU A 67 -7.03 17.32 -5.37
C LEU A 67 -6.76 18.59 -4.54
N SER A 68 -6.18 18.46 -3.35
CA SER A 68 -5.83 19.60 -2.48
C SER A 68 -4.79 20.51 -3.15
N PRO A 69 -4.84 21.84 -2.99
CA PRO A 69 -3.84 22.74 -3.59
C PRO A 69 -2.51 22.78 -2.83
N THR A 70 -2.45 22.21 -1.62
CA THR A 70 -1.31 22.36 -0.71
C THR A 70 -0.33 21.20 -0.83
N ILE A 71 0.94 21.44 -0.51
CA ILE A 71 1.96 20.36 -0.43
C ILE A 71 1.80 19.57 0.88
N GLN A 72 1.25 20.20 1.92
CA GLN A 72 1.08 19.62 3.25
C GLN A 72 0.17 18.38 3.22
N ALA A 73 -0.89 18.38 2.40
CA ALA A 73 -1.74 17.20 2.24
C ALA A 73 -0.98 15.99 1.67
N GLY A 74 -0.13 16.22 0.66
CA GLY A 74 0.71 15.16 0.09
C GLY A 74 1.75 14.64 1.10
N ARG A 75 2.35 15.53 1.89
CA ARG A 75 3.28 15.16 2.96
C ARG A 75 2.60 14.32 4.05
N ALA A 76 1.40 14.70 4.48
CA ALA A 76 0.63 13.95 5.47
C ALA A 76 0.34 12.52 4.98
N VAL A 77 -0.06 12.36 3.72
CA VAL A 77 -0.25 11.04 3.10
C VAL A 77 1.06 10.27 3.02
N GLY A 78 2.16 10.91 2.63
CA GLY A 78 3.48 10.28 2.60
C GLY A 78 3.93 9.77 3.98
N ILE A 79 3.72 10.56 5.03
CA ILE A 79 3.99 10.14 6.42
C ILE A 79 3.12 8.95 6.79
N ALA A 80 1.82 8.98 6.51
CA ALA A 80 0.91 7.89 6.82
C ALA A 80 1.32 6.57 6.13
N TRP A 81 1.69 6.64 4.84
CA TRP A 81 2.26 5.49 4.14
C TRP A 81 3.52 4.97 4.80
N LEU A 82 4.48 5.82 5.17
CA LEU A 82 5.72 5.37 5.82
C LEU A 82 5.49 4.75 7.19
N VAL A 83 4.58 5.32 8.00
CA VAL A 83 4.21 4.79 9.32
C VAL A 83 3.62 3.39 9.20
N PHE A 84 2.87 3.11 8.13
CA PHE A 84 2.35 1.77 7.84
C PHE A 84 3.42 0.86 7.22
N SER A 85 4.05 1.30 6.14
CA SER A 85 4.93 0.47 5.31
C SER A 85 6.22 0.05 5.98
N VAL A 86 6.82 0.89 6.84
CA VAL A 86 8.11 0.56 7.47
C VAL A 86 7.97 -0.58 8.48
N PRO A 87 7.05 -0.53 9.47
CA PRO A 87 6.81 -1.67 10.36
C PRO A 87 6.34 -2.91 9.61
N HIS A 88 5.50 -2.74 8.58
CA HIS A 88 5.00 -3.86 7.78
C HIS A 88 6.13 -4.58 7.03
N LEU A 89 7.03 -3.85 6.36
CA LEU A 89 8.20 -4.44 5.74
C LEU A 89 9.12 -5.13 6.76
N ALA A 90 9.35 -4.49 7.92
CA ALA A 90 10.19 -5.06 8.97
C ALA A 90 9.64 -6.42 9.47
N TYR A 91 8.32 -6.52 9.66
CA TYR A 91 7.66 -7.78 10.01
C TYR A 91 7.92 -8.85 8.95
N HIS A 92 7.66 -8.59 7.67
CA HIS A 92 7.83 -9.60 6.62
C HIS A 92 9.28 -10.02 6.41
N LEU A 93 10.25 -9.13 6.64
CA LEU A 93 11.67 -9.51 6.61
C LEU A 93 12.02 -10.57 7.66
N GLU A 94 11.26 -10.64 8.75
CA GLU A 94 11.41 -11.63 9.82
C GLU A 94 10.49 -12.86 9.64
N HIS A 95 9.53 -12.83 8.71
CA HIS A 95 8.48 -13.83 8.53
C HIS A 95 8.41 -14.37 7.09
N LEU A 96 9.57 -14.73 6.51
CA LEU A 96 9.66 -15.32 5.17
C LEU A 96 9.46 -16.85 5.15
N GLU A 97 9.29 -17.46 6.32
CA GLU A 97 9.10 -18.90 6.44
C GLU A 97 7.82 -19.36 5.73
N GLY A 98 7.91 -20.44 4.94
CA GLY A 98 6.77 -20.95 4.16
C GLY A 98 6.64 -20.37 2.75
N LEU A 99 7.37 -19.31 2.41
CA LEU A 99 7.47 -18.80 1.04
C LEU A 99 8.62 -19.47 0.28
N ASP A 100 8.38 -19.80 -1.00
CA ASP A 100 9.48 -20.11 -1.91
C ASP A 100 10.31 -18.85 -2.24
N PRO A 101 11.54 -18.98 -2.79
CA PRO A 101 12.42 -17.84 -3.04
C PRO A 101 11.83 -16.77 -3.96
N LEU A 102 11.04 -17.16 -4.97
CA LEU A 102 10.44 -16.21 -5.90
C LEU A 102 9.40 -15.36 -5.16
N ASN A 103 8.54 -16.00 -4.38
CA ASN A 103 7.51 -15.33 -3.60
C ASN A 103 8.10 -14.44 -2.50
N ALA A 104 9.13 -14.90 -1.77
CA ALA A 104 9.82 -14.10 -0.77
C ALA A 104 10.43 -12.82 -1.37
N VAL A 105 11.12 -12.92 -2.51
CA VAL A 105 11.68 -11.74 -3.20
C VAL A 105 10.58 -10.81 -3.70
N ALA A 106 9.55 -11.37 -4.33
CA ALA A 106 8.44 -10.59 -4.87
C ALA A 106 7.67 -9.83 -3.76
N GLU A 107 7.49 -10.45 -2.59
CA GLU A 107 6.87 -9.82 -1.43
C GLU A 107 7.71 -8.65 -0.92
N ILE A 108 9.00 -8.86 -0.64
CA ILE A 108 9.91 -7.81 -0.15
C ILE A 108 9.99 -6.64 -1.12
N VAL A 109 10.11 -6.91 -2.43
CA VAL A 109 10.13 -5.87 -3.47
C VAL A 109 8.82 -5.10 -3.48
N SER A 110 7.68 -5.79 -3.40
CA SER A 110 6.36 -5.17 -3.38
C SER A 110 6.19 -4.26 -2.16
N LEU A 111 6.55 -4.73 -0.98
CA LEU A 111 6.49 -3.95 0.26
C LEU A 111 7.44 -2.74 0.22
N SER A 112 8.68 -2.95 -0.21
CA SER A 112 9.67 -1.88 -0.35
C SER A 112 9.23 -0.80 -1.35
N SER A 113 8.51 -1.18 -2.40
CA SER A 113 8.00 -0.22 -3.40
C SER A 113 7.10 0.85 -2.78
N THR A 114 6.32 0.50 -1.76
CA THR A 114 5.42 1.46 -1.09
C THR A 114 6.22 2.57 -0.37
N ILE A 115 7.36 2.23 0.22
CA ILE A 115 8.28 3.18 0.86
C ILE A 115 8.92 4.08 -0.22
N VAL A 116 9.42 3.48 -1.31
CA VAL A 116 10.03 4.22 -2.42
C VAL A 116 9.06 5.23 -3.05
N LEU A 117 7.77 4.87 -3.14
CA LEU A 117 6.72 5.77 -3.65
C LEU A 117 6.33 6.86 -2.64
N ALA A 118 6.39 6.57 -1.34
CA ALA A 118 6.01 7.49 -0.28
C ALA A 118 7.07 8.55 0.03
N VAL A 119 8.36 8.20 0.03
CA VAL A 119 9.47 9.13 0.36
C VAL A 119 9.43 10.43 -0.46
N PRO A 120 9.27 10.40 -1.80
CA PRO A 120 9.24 11.63 -2.58
C PRO A 120 8.03 12.54 -2.29
N LEU A 121 6.96 12.02 -1.68
CA LEU A 121 5.82 12.85 -1.25
C LEU A 121 6.21 13.83 -0.13
N LEU A 122 7.31 13.57 0.59
CA LEU A 122 7.81 14.45 1.64
C LEU A 122 8.52 15.69 1.08
N THR A 123 9.19 15.55 -0.06
CA THR A 123 10.14 16.54 -0.57
C THR A 123 9.70 17.20 -1.87
N THR A 124 8.85 16.57 -2.68
CA THR A 124 8.52 17.05 -4.03
C THR A 124 7.71 18.35 -4.00
N PRO A 125 8.26 19.48 -4.48
CA PRO A 125 7.53 20.74 -4.56
C PRO A 125 6.34 20.63 -5.53
N ARG A 126 5.22 21.28 -5.23
CA ARG A 126 4.12 21.38 -6.18
C ARG A 126 4.52 22.32 -7.31
N LYS A 127 4.43 21.86 -8.57
CA LYS A 127 4.57 22.77 -9.72
C LYS A 127 3.50 23.86 -9.60
N LYS A 128 3.93 25.12 -9.54
CA LYS A 128 3.04 26.27 -9.63
C LYS A 128 2.32 26.15 -10.98
N LYS A 129 0.98 26.12 -10.99
CA LYS A 129 0.26 26.36 -12.25
C LYS A 129 0.67 27.76 -12.68
N GLU A 130 1.39 27.89 -13.78
CA GLU A 130 1.56 29.17 -14.45
C GLU A 130 0.15 29.70 -14.71
N GLN A 131 -0.21 30.78 -14.04
CA GLN A 131 -1.43 31.51 -14.35
C GLN A 131 -1.18 32.09 -15.74
N GLY A 132 -1.84 31.52 -16.75
CA GLY A 132 -1.80 32.01 -18.12
C GLY A 132 -2.12 33.50 -18.13
N LYS A 133 -1.26 34.25 -18.81
CA LYS A 133 -1.47 35.64 -19.18
C LYS A 133 -2.66 35.77 -20.13
#